data_AF-A0ABC8RJ46-F1
#
_entry.id   AF-A0ABC8RJ46-F1
#
_cell.length_a   1.000
_cell.length_b   1.000
_cell.length_c   1.000
_cell.angle_alpha   90.00
_cell.angle_beta   90.00
_cell.angle_gamma   90.00
#
_symmetry.space_group_name_H-M   'P 1'
#
loop_
_entity.id
_entity.type
_entity.pdbx_description
1 polymer ?
#
loop_
_entity_poly.entity_id
_entity_poly.type
_entity_poly.pdbx_seq_one_letter_code
_entity_poly.pdbx_strand_id
1 'polypeptide(L)'
;MGAEKKWLFTLFSAIFISFMLFLSSISGFSASYHYFTSYKPYTSTVRHGPGYPPAFAYLITGGNGHKDRMFRLLLSIYHPRNRYLLHIGADGSDDERRKLMALIRSVPVITAFGNVDVVGRPDPVTYMGSTNIAAVLRAAAILLKVDSGWDWFITLSALDYPLVTQDDLSQVFSSVRRDLSFIDHTSDLGWKEGQRVQPIVVDPGLYLARRTQIFHATEKRPMPESFKVFTGSPWVVLSRSFLEFCVFGWDNLPRTLLMYSANVALSQEFYFHSVICNSPEFKNTTVNNDLRYVVWDNPPKMEPLFLNTSGYEPMVQSGAAFARQFEIDDPVLDMIDEKILKRGHNRATPGAWCTGWKIWLMDPCSQWGDVNVLKPGPQLKKFEESTHKLLDDWKSQSNQCR
;
A
#
# COMPACT_ATOMS: atom_id res chain seq x y z
N MET A 1 -1.33 -47.38 48.51
CA MET A 1 -1.42 -46.03 47.89
C MET A 1 -1.51 -46.09 46.35
N GLY A 2 -2.35 -46.96 45.76
CA GLY A 2 -2.40 -47.16 44.29
C GLY A 2 -3.77 -46.94 43.64
N ALA A 3 -4.86 -46.99 44.40
CA ALA A 3 -6.22 -46.85 43.87
C ALA A 3 -6.67 -45.38 43.76
N GLU A 4 -6.35 -44.54 44.75
CA GLU A 4 -6.77 -43.12 44.77
C GLU A 4 -6.12 -42.30 43.64
N LYS A 5 -4.86 -42.56 43.29
CA LYS A 5 -4.16 -41.86 42.20
C LYS A 5 -4.75 -42.18 40.83
N LYS A 6 -5.28 -43.40 40.61
CA LYS A 6 -5.91 -43.80 39.35
C LYS A 6 -7.26 -43.09 39.15
N TRP A 7 -8.01 -42.88 40.24
CA TRP A 7 -9.29 -42.17 40.20
C TRP A 7 -9.12 -40.67 39.92
N LEU A 8 -8.09 -40.05 40.52
CA LEU A 8 -7.75 -38.65 40.22
C LEU A 8 -7.32 -38.43 38.77
N PHE A 9 -6.52 -39.34 38.20
CA PHE A 9 -6.06 -39.22 36.81
C PHE A 9 -7.21 -39.40 35.80
N THR A 10 -8.12 -40.34 36.08
CA THR A 10 -9.31 -40.56 35.23
C THR A 10 -10.28 -39.39 35.31
N LEU A 11 -10.48 -38.78 36.49
CA LEU A 11 -11.29 -37.57 36.65
C LEU A 11 -10.68 -36.38 35.89
N PHE A 12 -9.37 -36.16 36.01
CA PHE A 12 -8.68 -35.08 35.28
C PHE A 12 -8.74 -35.28 33.77
N SER A 13 -8.56 -36.51 33.30
CA SER A 13 -8.65 -36.84 31.87
C SER A 13 -10.07 -36.62 31.35
N ALA A 14 -11.10 -37.00 32.11
CA ALA A 14 -12.49 -36.77 31.73
C ALA A 14 -12.84 -35.27 31.71
N ILE A 15 -12.36 -34.48 32.67
CA ILE A 15 -12.54 -33.02 32.68
C ILE A 15 -11.79 -32.37 31.51
N PHE A 16 -10.57 -32.80 31.23
CA PHE A 16 -9.77 -32.27 30.11
C PHE A 16 -10.40 -32.61 28.76
N ILE A 17 -10.88 -33.84 28.57
CA ILE A 17 -11.60 -34.25 27.36
C ILE A 17 -12.93 -33.50 27.25
N SER A 18 -13.68 -33.36 28.34
CA SER A 18 -14.93 -32.59 28.34
C SER A 18 -14.70 -31.10 28.04
N PHE A 19 -13.61 -30.52 28.55
CA PHE A 19 -13.18 -29.16 28.26
C PHE A 19 -12.72 -29.01 26.80
N MET A 20 -11.98 -29.97 26.25
CA MET A 20 -11.60 -30.01 24.84
C MET A 20 -12.81 -30.19 23.93
N LEU A 21 -13.77 -31.03 24.31
CA LEU A 21 -15.03 -31.21 23.59
C LEU A 21 -15.88 -29.94 23.67
N PHE A 22 -15.92 -29.26 24.81
CA PHE A 22 -16.59 -27.97 24.99
C PHE A 22 -15.94 -26.88 24.13
N LEU A 23 -14.61 -26.76 24.13
CA LEU A 23 -13.86 -25.86 23.23
C LEU A 23 -14.06 -26.20 21.75
N SER A 24 -14.09 -27.50 21.41
CA SER A 24 -14.38 -27.98 20.05
C SER A 24 -15.83 -27.73 19.66
N SER A 25 -16.77 -27.74 20.61
CA SER A 25 -18.16 -27.42 20.38
C SER A 25 -18.33 -25.91 20.21
N ILE A 26 -17.63 -25.06 20.96
CA ILE A 26 -17.67 -23.60 20.77
C ILE A 26 -17.06 -23.22 19.41
N SER A 27 -15.92 -23.80 19.06
CA SER A 27 -15.28 -23.57 17.75
C SER A 27 -16.07 -24.20 16.60
N GLY A 28 -16.66 -25.38 16.82
CA GLY A 28 -17.52 -26.10 15.89
C GLY A 28 -18.90 -25.46 15.73
N PHE A 29 -19.48 -24.84 16.76
CA PHE A 29 -20.70 -24.03 16.68
C PHE A 29 -20.44 -22.73 15.92
N SER A 30 -19.26 -22.10 16.03
CA SER A 30 -18.87 -21.02 15.11
C SER A 30 -18.80 -21.52 13.67
N ALA A 31 -18.12 -22.65 13.42
CA ALA A 31 -17.96 -23.20 12.07
C ALA A 31 -19.31 -23.64 11.44
N SER A 32 -20.21 -24.24 12.23
CA SER A 32 -21.54 -24.68 11.79
C SER A 32 -22.55 -23.54 11.73
N TYR A 33 -22.49 -22.52 12.58
CA TYR A 33 -23.30 -21.31 12.41
C TYR A 33 -22.91 -20.55 11.13
N HIS A 34 -21.62 -20.50 10.78
CA HIS A 34 -21.14 -19.98 9.48
C HIS A 34 -21.58 -20.86 8.28
N TYR A 35 -21.78 -22.16 8.47
CA TYR A 35 -22.27 -23.07 7.42
C TYR A 35 -23.79 -23.05 7.26
N PHE A 36 -24.55 -22.86 8.35
CA PHE A 36 -26.02 -22.81 8.35
C PHE A 36 -26.59 -21.41 8.09
N THR A 37 -25.79 -20.34 8.25
CA THR A 37 -26.13 -19.01 7.74
C THR A 37 -25.60 -18.83 6.31
N SER A 38 -26.06 -19.68 5.40
CA SER A 38 -25.97 -19.43 3.95
C SER A 38 -26.97 -18.35 3.50
N TYR A 39 -27.08 -17.27 4.29
CA TYR A 39 -27.43 -15.99 3.70
C TYR A 39 -26.20 -15.62 2.88
N LYS A 40 -26.25 -15.81 1.55
CA LYS A 40 -25.38 -15.03 0.66
C LYS A 40 -25.64 -13.57 1.05
N PRO A 41 -24.75 -12.87 1.79
CA PRO A 41 -24.96 -11.46 1.97
C PRO A 41 -24.79 -10.92 0.55
N TYR A 42 -25.86 -10.37 -0.03
CA TYR A 42 -25.75 -9.62 -1.28
C TYR A 42 -24.51 -8.73 -1.12
N THR A 43 -23.48 -8.96 -1.92
CA THR A 43 -22.33 -8.06 -1.91
C THR A 43 -22.89 -6.70 -2.29
N SER A 44 -22.82 -5.72 -1.37
CA SER A 44 -23.23 -4.37 -1.70
C SER A 44 -22.42 -3.97 -2.92
N THR A 45 -23.12 -3.60 -3.99
CA THR A 45 -22.47 -3.22 -5.24
C THR A 45 -21.67 -1.95 -4.99
N VAL A 46 -20.38 -1.99 -5.29
CA VAL A 46 -19.53 -0.80 -5.24
C VAL A 46 -20.03 0.15 -6.33
N ARG A 47 -20.43 1.36 -5.93
CA ARG A 47 -20.87 2.40 -6.85
C ARG A 47 -19.73 3.38 -7.07
N HIS A 48 -19.41 3.64 -8.33
CA HIS A 48 -18.28 4.49 -8.73
C HIS A 48 -18.77 5.84 -9.27
N GLY A 49 -17.87 6.82 -9.33
CA GLY A 49 -18.10 8.13 -9.92
C GLY A 49 -18.29 9.28 -8.93
N PRO A 50 -18.54 10.52 -9.42
CA PRO A 50 -18.45 11.76 -8.64
C PRO A 50 -19.41 11.88 -7.46
N GLY A 51 -20.51 11.12 -7.44
CA GLY A 51 -21.49 11.11 -6.35
C GLY A 51 -21.26 10.04 -5.28
N TYR A 52 -20.17 9.28 -5.38
CA TYR A 52 -19.84 8.20 -4.45
C TYR A 52 -18.42 8.36 -3.90
N PRO A 53 -18.13 7.78 -2.73
CA PRO A 53 -16.77 7.75 -2.21
C PRO A 53 -15.78 7.22 -3.25
N PRO A 54 -14.53 7.69 -3.25
CA PRO A 54 -13.55 7.19 -4.19
C PRO A 54 -13.17 5.74 -3.91
N ALA A 55 -12.50 5.14 -4.89
CA ALA A 55 -11.87 3.85 -4.78
C ALA A 55 -10.38 3.97 -5.09
N PHE A 56 -9.55 3.21 -4.38
CA PHE A 56 -8.11 3.24 -4.50
C PHE A 56 -7.59 1.92 -5.07
N ALA A 57 -6.60 2.00 -5.95
CA ALA A 57 -5.80 0.86 -6.39
C ALA A 57 -4.47 0.86 -5.63
N TYR A 58 -4.24 -0.13 -4.80
CA TYR A 58 -3.01 -0.29 -4.04
C TYR A 58 -2.08 -1.29 -4.74
N LEU A 59 -0.85 -0.85 -5.01
CA LEU A 59 0.27 -1.76 -5.21
C LEU A 59 0.98 -1.94 -3.87
N ILE A 60 1.00 -3.15 -3.34
CA ILE A 60 1.77 -3.49 -2.13
C ILE A 60 2.96 -4.36 -2.56
N THR A 61 4.18 -3.84 -2.41
CA THR A 61 5.41 -4.54 -2.77
C THR A 61 6.12 -5.13 -1.54
N GLY A 62 6.76 -6.28 -1.73
CA GLY A 62 7.60 -6.91 -0.73
C GLY A 62 8.70 -7.73 -1.39
N GLY A 63 9.60 -8.26 -0.56
CA GLY A 63 10.70 -9.12 -0.98
C GLY A 63 10.66 -10.44 -0.23
N ASN A 64 11.79 -11.12 -0.20
CA ASN A 64 11.94 -12.36 0.55
C ASN A 64 11.63 -12.18 2.04
N GLY A 65 10.74 -13.02 2.58
CA GLY A 65 10.35 -13.01 4.00
C GLY A 65 9.31 -11.93 4.37
N HIS A 66 8.77 -11.18 3.42
CA HIS A 66 7.80 -10.11 3.69
C HIS A 66 6.34 -10.55 3.65
N LYS A 67 6.03 -11.82 3.34
CA LYS A 67 4.66 -12.34 3.22
C LYS A 67 3.73 -11.97 4.39
N ASP A 68 4.16 -12.17 5.64
CA ASP A 68 3.31 -11.89 6.81
C ASP A 68 3.12 -10.37 7.02
N ARG A 69 4.16 -9.56 6.76
CA ARG A 69 4.05 -8.09 6.81
C ARG A 69 3.11 -7.54 5.75
N MET A 70 3.21 -8.05 4.52
CA MET A 70 2.32 -7.66 3.42
C MET A 70 0.87 -8.03 3.74
N PHE A 71 0.65 -9.20 4.34
CA PHE A 71 -0.70 -9.63 4.75
C PHE A 71 -1.26 -8.73 5.86
N ARG A 72 -0.45 -8.41 6.88
CA ARG A 72 -0.83 -7.46 7.94
C ARG A 72 -1.18 -6.08 7.36
N LEU A 73 -0.33 -5.55 6.48
CA LEU A 73 -0.56 -4.27 5.80
C LEU A 73 -1.84 -4.31 4.96
N LEU A 74 -2.02 -5.33 4.11
CA LEU A 74 -3.25 -5.49 3.32
C LEU A 74 -4.49 -5.40 4.21
N LEU A 75 -4.51 -6.12 5.32
CA LEU A 75 -5.63 -6.11 6.24
C LEU A 75 -5.84 -4.75 6.92
N SER A 76 -4.76 -4.01 7.21
CA SER A 76 -4.82 -2.69 7.84
C SER A 76 -5.41 -1.62 6.91
N ILE A 77 -5.28 -1.81 5.60
CA ILE A 77 -5.83 -0.92 4.56
C ILE A 77 -6.98 -1.54 3.76
N TYR A 78 -7.52 -2.70 4.15
CA TYR A 78 -8.54 -3.39 3.36
C TYR A 78 -9.89 -2.65 3.42
N HIS A 79 -10.49 -2.46 2.25
CA HIS A 79 -11.84 -1.97 2.05
C HIS A 79 -12.43 -2.61 0.79
N PRO A 80 -13.70 -3.08 0.80
CA PRO A 80 -14.31 -3.75 -0.36
C PRO A 80 -14.37 -2.94 -1.66
N ARG A 81 -14.31 -1.60 -1.55
CA ARG A 81 -14.33 -0.67 -2.70
C ARG A 81 -13.02 -0.62 -3.48
N ASN A 82 -11.92 -0.96 -2.83
CA ASN A 82 -10.58 -0.75 -3.35
C ASN A 82 -10.10 -1.98 -4.11
N ARG A 83 -9.08 -1.80 -4.95
CA ARG A 83 -8.38 -2.87 -5.65
C ARG A 83 -6.97 -3.03 -5.09
N TYR A 84 -6.54 -4.27 -4.89
CA TYR A 84 -5.23 -4.55 -4.32
C TYR A 84 -4.44 -5.49 -5.23
N LEU A 85 -3.21 -5.11 -5.55
CA LEU A 85 -2.24 -5.94 -6.24
C LEU A 85 -1.01 -6.11 -5.37
N LEU A 86 -0.76 -7.34 -4.92
CA LEU A 86 0.39 -7.68 -4.10
C LEU A 86 1.50 -8.26 -4.98
N HIS A 87 2.72 -7.77 -4.78
CA HIS A 87 3.89 -8.19 -5.54
C HIS A 87 5.04 -8.52 -4.62
N ILE A 88 5.48 -9.78 -4.64
CA ILE A 88 6.76 -10.18 -4.07
C ILE A 88 7.79 -10.14 -5.21
N GLY A 89 8.91 -9.45 -5.05
CA GLY A 89 9.97 -9.38 -6.04
C GLY A 89 10.60 -10.74 -6.34
N ALA A 90 11.39 -10.85 -7.42
CA ALA A 90 12.04 -12.11 -7.83
C ALA A 90 13.04 -12.68 -6.79
N ASP A 91 13.37 -11.90 -5.76
CA ASP A 91 14.14 -12.30 -4.59
C ASP A 91 13.33 -13.21 -3.63
N GLY A 92 12.01 -13.11 -3.62
CA GLY A 92 11.12 -13.97 -2.83
C GLY A 92 10.67 -15.23 -3.56
N SER A 93 10.53 -16.32 -2.81
CA SER A 93 10.27 -17.67 -3.35
C SER A 93 8.83 -17.88 -3.86
N ASP A 94 8.65 -18.83 -4.78
CA ASP A 94 7.30 -19.24 -5.23
C ASP A 94 6.46 -19.82 -4.09
N ASP A 95 7.09 -20.47 -3.11
CA ASP A 95 6.40 -20.98 -1.92
C ASP A 95 5.85 -19.85 -1.06
N GLU A 96 6.62 -18.78 -0.91
CA GLU A 96 6.20 -17.59 -0.19
C GLU A 96 4.99 -16.93 -0.85
N ARG A 97 4.98 -16.77 -2.18
CA ARG A 97 3.82 -16.27 -2.93
C ARG A 97 2.59 -17.15 -2.77
N ARG A 98 2.76 -18.48 -2.85
CA ARG A 98 1.67 -19.44 -2.65
C ARG A 98 1.08 -19.33 -1.24
N LYS A 99 1.94 -19.20 -0.22
CA LYS A 99 1.52 -18.99 1.18
C LYS A 99 0.80 -17.64 1.36
N LEU A 100 1.28 -16.57 0.74
CA LEU A 100 0.60 -15.27 0.73
C LEU A 100 -0.82 -15.42 0.17
N MET A 101 -0.95 -16.06 -0.99
CA MET A 101 -2.26 -16.29 -1.63
C MET A 101 -3.19 -17.13 -0.75
N ALA A 102 -2.66 -18.14 -0.04
CA ALA A 102 -3.43 -18.94 0.90
C ALA A 102 -3.95 -18.11 2.09
N LEU A 103 -3.12 -17.21 2.64
CA LEU A 103 -3.54 -16.27 3.70
C LEU A 103 -4.63 -15.31 3.20
N ILE A 104 -4.50 -14.77 1.99
CA ILE A 104 -5.50 -13.87 1.41
C ILE A 104 -6.84 -14.58 1.23
N ARG A 105 -6.83 -15.83 0.73
CA ARG A 105 -8.03 -16.65 0.53
C ARG A 105 -8.68 -17.11 1.83
N SER A 106 -7.96 -17.11 2.95
CA SER A 106 -8.54 -17.47 4.24
C SER A 106 -9.44 -16.37 4.82
N VAL A 107 -9.39 -15.15 4.26
CA VAL A 107 -10.21 -14.01 4.68
C VAL A 107 -11.53 -14.00 3.89
N PRO A 108 -12.69 -14.22 4.56
CA PRO A 108 -13.97 -14.39 3.86
C PRO A 108 -14.39 -13.19 3.01
N VAL A 109 -14.22 -11.97 3.54
CA VAL A 109 -14.62 -10.75 2.82
C VAL A 109 -13.77 -10.53 1.56
N ILE A 110 -12.47 -10.84 1.60
CA ILE A 110 -11.61 -10.74 0.41
C ILE A 110 -12.08 -11.73 -0.67
N THR A 111 -12.42 -12.95 -0.26
CA THR A 111 -12.93 -13.97 -1.19
C THR A 111 -14.29 -13.57 -1.77
N ALA A 112 -15.16 -12.94 -0.96
CA ALA A 112 -16.49 -12.52 -1.40
C ALA A 112 -16.44 -11.37 -2.42
N PHE A 113 -15.53 -10.40 -2.26
CA PHE A 113 -15.41 -9.25 -3.16
C PHE A 113 -14.40 -9.47 -4.31
N GLY A 114 -13.47 -10.41 -4.18
CA GLY A 114 -12.55 -10.76 -5.27
C GLY A 114 -11.66 -9.59 -5.72
N ASN A 115 -11.32 -8.69 -4.80
CA ASN A 115 -10.65 -7.42 -5.07
C ASN A 115 -9.17 -7.40 -4.69
N VAL A 116 -8.57 -8.57 -4.44
CA VAL A 116 -7.15 -8.74 -4.10
C VAL A 116 -6.51 -9.79 -4.99
N ASP A 117 -5.42 -9.42 -5.68
CA ASP A 117 -4.62 -10.32 -6.51
C ASP A 117 -3.15 -10.35 -6.06
N VAL A 118 -2.46 -11.46 -6.34
CA VAL A 118 -1.01 -11.60 -6.19
C VAL A 118 -0.38 -11.78 -7.56
N VAL A 119 0.67 -11.03 -7.87
CA VAL A 119 1.39 -11.17 -9.14
C VAL A 119 2.06 -12.54 -9.21
N GLY A 120 1.57 -13.38 -10.13
CA GLY A 120 2.07 -14.75 -10.29
C GLY A 120 3.49 -14.83 -10.81
N ARG A 121 3.82 -14.09 -11.88
CA ARG A 121 5.18 -14.03 -12.45
C ARG A 121 5.95 -12.85 -11.86
N PRO A 122 6.94 -13.05 -10.96
CA PRO A 122 7.70 -11.96 -10.37
C PRO A 122 8.36 -11.06 -11.39
N ASP A 123 8.55 -9.81 -10.97
CA ASP A 123 9.50 -8.91 -11.59
C ASP A 123 10.79 -8.90 -10.77
N PRO A 124 11.96 -8.80 -11.42
CA PRO A 124 13.17 -8.40 -10.72
C PRO A 124 12.96 -6.99 -10.13
N VAL A 125 13.48 -6.75 -8.93
CA VAL A 125 13.42 -5.43 -8.29
C VAL A 125 14.81 -5.10 -7.78
N THR A 126 15.61 -4.48 -8.64
CA THR A 126 16.93 -3.98 -8.29
C THR A 126 16.78 -2.62 -7.60
N TYR A 127 17.28 -2.50 -6.37
CA TYR A 127 17.09 -1.30 -5.52
C TYR A 127 17.43 0.03 -6.22
N MET A 128 18.61 0.12 -6.84
CA MET A 128 19.07 1.31 -7.58
C MET A 128 18.77 1.25 -9.09
N GLY A 129 18.09 0.20 -9.55
CA GLY A 129 17.92 -0.12 -10.97
C GLY A 129 16.57 0.31 -11.53
N SER A 130 16.44 0.20 -12.85
CA SER A 130 15.23 0.55 -13.58
C SER A 130 14.16 -0.55 -13.59
N THR A 131 14.51 -1.75 -13.14
CA THR A 131 13.53 -2.83 -12.93
C THR A 131 12.46 -2.47 -11.90
N ASN A 132 12.77 -1.60 -10.91
CA ASN A 132 11.80 -1.14 -9.93
C ASN A 132 10.65 -0.34 -10.58
N ILE A 133 10.98 0.69 -11.37
CA ILE A 133 9.95 1.46 -12.09
C ILE A 133 9.22 0.62 -13.14
N ALA A 134 9.91 -0.33 -13.79
CA ALA A 134 9.28 -1.26 -14.73
C ALA A 134 8.23 -2.14 -14.02
N ALA A 135 8.52 -2.64 -12.81
CA ALA A 135 7.58 -3.41 -12.01
C ALA A 135 6.35 -2.58 -11.59
N VAL A 136 6.55 -1.32 -11.19
CA VAL A 136 5.45 -0.39 -10.86
C VAL A 136 4.57 -0.11 -12.07
N LEU A 137 5.16 0.17 -13.24
CA LEU A 137 4.41 0.40 -14.49
C LEU A 137 3.64 -0.86 -14.94
N ARG A 138 4.25 -2.04 -14.79
CA ARG A 138 3.56 -3.31 -15.06
C ARG A 138 2.38 -3.52 -14.13
N ALA A 139 2.54 -3.23 -12.84
CA ALA A 139 1.46 -3.29 -11.86
C ALA A 139 0.31 -2.31 -12.19
N ALA A 140 0.64 -1.06 -12.54
CA ALA A 140 -0.33 -0.07 -12.99
C ALA A 140 -1.10 -0.56 -14.23
N ALA A 141 -0.40 -1.13 -15.22
CA ALA A 141 -1.03 -1.69 -16.42
C ALA A 141 -1.97 -2.86 -16.10
N ILE A 142 -1.61 -3.73 -15.14
CA ILE A 142 -2.50 -4.79 -14.67
C ILE A 142 -3.76 -4.19 -14.04
N LEU A 143 -3.60 -3.24 -13.11
CA LEU A 143 -4.71 -2.60 -12.39
C LEU A 143 -5.66 -1.83 -13.30
N LEU A 144 -5.13 -1.13 -14.32
CA LEU A 144 -5.92 -0.46 -15.35
C LEU A 144 -6.76 -1.44 -16.18
N LYS A 145 -6.22 -2.65 -16.42
CA LYS A 145 -6.87 -3.69 -17.22
C LYS A 145 -7.95 -4.46 -16.45
N VAL A 146 -7.71 -4.77 -15.17
CA VAL A 146 -8.60 -5.64 -14.39
C VAL A 146 -9.74 -4.89 -13.71
N ASP A 147 -9.60 -3.58 -13.52
CA ASP A 147 -10.59 -2.77 -12.82
C ASP A 147 -10.61 -1.32 -13.36
N SER A 148 -11.79 -0.85 -13.77
CA SER A 148 -12.01 0.50 -14.25
C SER A 148 -12.56 1.46 -13.19
N GLY A 149 -12.85 0.97 -11.98
CA GLY A 149 -13.62 1.69 -10.96
C GLY A 149 -12.80 2.53 -9.97
N TRP A 150 -11.48 2.38 -9.93
CA TRP A 150 -10.61 3.12 -9.01
C TRP A 150 -10.17 4.47 -9.58
N ASP A 151 -9.87 5.42 -8.69
CA ASP A 151 -9.58 6.82 -9.01
C ASP A 151 -8.09 7.18 -8.82
N TRP A 152 -7.48 6.61 -7.78
CA TRP A 152 -6.08 6.84 -7.45
C TRP A 152 -5.32 5.53 -7.29
N PHE A 153 -4.07 5.56 -7.73
CA PHE A 153 -3.10 4.50 -7.53
C PHE A 153 -2.12 4.88 -6.42
N ILE A 154 -1.96 4.00 -5.43
CA ILE A 154 -1.10 4.22 -4.26
C ILE A 154 -0.06 3.11 -4.19
N THR A 155 1.21 3.49 -4.14
CA THR A 155 2.33 2.56 -3.96
C THR A 155 2.68 2.39 -2.49
N LEU A 156 2.66 1.17 -1.96
CA LEU A 156 3.13 0.87 -0.61
C LEU A 156 4.12 -0.29 -0.67
N SER A 157 5.05 -0.33 0.28
CA SER A 157 5.92 -1.48 0.52
C SER A 157 5.52 -2.17 1.82
N ALA A 158 6.07 -3.36 2.07
CA ALA A 158 5.92 -4.09 3.33
C ALA A 158 6.46 -3.31 4.56
N LEU A 159 7.15 -2.19 4.33
CA LEU A 159 7.74 -1.31 5.34
C LEU A 159 6.87 -0.09 5.67
N ASP A 160 5.79 0.13 4.92
CA ASP A 160 4.81 1.20 5.14
C ASP A 160 3.67 0.74 6.06
N TYR A 161 3.02 1.69 6.72
CA TYR A 161 1.81 1.43 7.50
C TYR A 161 0.85 2.64 7.49
N PRO A 162 -0.48 2.45 7.49
CA PRO A 162 -1.45 3.55 7.48
C PRO A 162 -1.52 4.26 8.83
N LEU A 163 -1.71 5.58 8.79
CA LEU A 163 -2.02 6.44 9.94
C LEU A 163 -3.48 6.90 9.97
N VAL A 164 -4.29 6.48 8.99
CA VAL A 164 -5.71 6.79 8.88
C VAL A 164 -6.49 5.53 8.51
N THR A 165 -7.78 5.48 8.83
CA THR A 165 -8.64 4.40 8.34
C THR A 165 -8.97 4.60 6.85
N GLN A 166 -9.44 3.54 6.18
CA GLN A 166 -9.88 3.66 4.79
C GLN A 166 -11.12 4.56 4.63
N ASP A 167 -11.99 4.57 5.64
CA ASP A 167 -13.14 5.47 5.67
C ASP A 167 -12.68 6.93 5.83
N ASP A 168 -11.68 7.21 6.66
CA ASP A 168 -11.07 8.55 6.78
C ASP A 168 -10.45 9.00 5.46
N LEU A 169 -9.63 8.15 4.84
CA LEU A 169 -8.99 8.44 3.56
C LEU A 169 -10.03 8.73 2.48
N SER A 170 -11.06 7.88 2.37
CA SER A 170 -12.15 8.03 1.40
C SER A 170 -12.98 9.29 1.66
N GLN A 171 -13.23 9.62 2.93
CA GLN A 171 -14.00 10.79 3.31
C GLN A 171 -13.28 12.07 2.88
N VAL A 172 -11.98 12.20 3.18
CA VAL A 172 -11.19 13.37 2.77
C VAL A 172 -11.07 13.44 1.25
N PHE A 173 -10.73 12.33 0.59
CA PHE A 173 -10.57 12.30 -0.86
C PHE A 173 -11.88 12.49 -1.64
N SER A 174 -13.05 12.38 -0.99
CA SER A 174 -14.32 12.74 -1.61
C SER A 174 -14.42 14.23 -1.96
N SER A 175 -13.65 15.08 -1.27
CA SER A 175 -13.52 16.52 -1.56
C SER A 175 -12.36 16.86 -2.50
N VAL A 176 -11.49 15.90 -2.78
CA VAL A 176 -10.30 16.08 -3.62
C VAL A 176 -10.68 15.85 -5.08
N ARG A 177 -10.19 16.73 -5.96
CA ARG A 177 -10.33 16.55 -7.40
C ARG A 177 -9.59 15.27 -7.86
N ARG A 178 -10.31 14.38 -8.55
CA ARG A 178 -9.83 13.04 -8.97
C ARG A 178 -8.70 13.04 -10.00
N ASP A 179 -8.44 14.17 -10.65
CA ASP A 179 -7.32 14.34 -11.57
C ASP A 179 -6.01 14.73 -10.89
N LEU A 180 -6.05 15.12 -9.61
CA LEU A 180 -4.85 15.48 -8.85
C LEU A 180 -4.02 14.26 -8.45
N SER A 181 -2.70 14.40 -8.57
CA SER A 181 -1.70 13.45 -8.08
C SER A 181 -0.93 14.08 -6.91
N PHE A 182 -0.76 13.34 -5.82
CA PHE A 182 0.10 13.71 -4.70
C PHE A 182 1.47 13.08 -4.95
N ILE A 183 2.39 13.94 -5.40
CA ILE A 183 3.74 13.59 -5.80
C ILE A 183 4.68 14.69 -5.33
N ASP A 184 5.48 14.37 -4.31
CA ASP A 184 6.58 15.23 -3.85
C ASP A 184 7.60 15.39 -4.99
N HIS A 185 7.92 16.60 -5.41
CA HIS A 185 8.78 16.86 -6.54
C HIS A 185 9.58 18.17 -6.41
N THR A 186 10.79 18.15 -6.98
CA THR A 186 11.63 19.33 -7.16
C THR A 186 12.44 19.19 -8.44
N SER A 187 12.76 20.33 -9.06
CA SER A 187 13.72 20.42 -10.16
C SER A 187 15.12 20.85 -9.70
N ASP A 188 15.28 21.18 -8.41
CA ASP A 188 16.59 21.40 -7.78
C ASP A 188 17.21 20.04 -7.43
N LEU A 189 18.08 19.55 -8.31
CA LEU A 189 18.69 18.24 -8.17
C LEU A 189 19.85 18.22 -7.18
N GLY A 190 20.50 19.36 -6.94
CA GLY A 190 21.74 19.46 -6.16
C GLY A 190 22.75 18.36 -6.51
N TRP A 191 23.22 17.62 -5.50
CA TRP A 191 24.17 16.53 -5.66
C TRP A 191 23.64 15.35 -6.48
N LYS A 192 22.31 15.17 -6.59
CA LYS A 192 21.71 14.06 -7.36
C LYS A 192 22.02 14.17 -8.85
N GLU A 193 22.25 15.37 -9.38
CA GLU A 193 22.61 15.57 -10.79
C GLU A 193 23.86 14.76 -11.14
N GLY A 194 24.97 15.02 -10.44
CA GLY A 194 26.27 14.39 -10.72
C GLY A 194 26.42 12.95 -10.22
N GLN A 195 25.56 12.51 -9.29
CA GLN A 195 25.63 11.18 -8.67
C GLN A 195 24.56 10.19 -9.16
N ARG A 196 23.42 10.66 -9.69
CA ARG A 196 22.30 9.78 -10.10
C ARG A 196 21.89 9.95 -11.55
N VAL A 197 21.89 11.19 -12.07
CA VAL A 197 21.37 11.50 -13.42
C VAL A 197 22.45 11.44 -14.49
N GLN A 198 23.59 12.11 -14.29
CA GLN A 198 24.72 12.11 -15.21
C GLN A 198 25.42 10.73 -15.31
N PRO A 199 25.59 9.95 -14.22
CA PRO A 199 26.12 8.60 -14.33
C PRO A 199 25.17 7.69 -15.11
N ILE A 200 25.73 6.87 -16.00
CA ILE A 200 24.98 5.87 -16.74
C ILE A 200 25.05 4.57 -15.96
N VAL A 201 23.89 4.01 -15.61
CA VAL A 201 23.79 2.71 -14.94
C VAL A 201 23.16 1.67 -15.86
N VAL A 202 23.56 0.43 -15.71
CA VAL A 202 22.94 -0.72 -16.38
C VAL A 202 22.36 -1.61 -15.30
N ASP A 203 21.05 -1.83 -15.36
CA ASP A 203 20.37 -2.79 -14.50
C ASP A 203 20.36 -4.17 -15.17
N PRO A 204 21.22 -5.11 -14.74
CA PRO A 204 21.24 -6.44 -15.32
C PRO A 204 19.95 -7.21 -15.06
N GLY A 205 19.14 -6.81 -14.07
CA GLY A 205 17.85 -7.44 -13.80
C GLY A 205 16.90 -7.38 -15.00
N LEU A 206 17.09 -6.46 -15.95
CA LEU A 206 16.30 -6.39 -17.19
C LEU A 206 16.53 -7.56 -18.14
N TYR A 207 17.72 -8.18 -18.14
CA TYR A 207 18.10 -9.20 -19.14
C TYR A 207 18.78 -10.44 -18.56
N LEU A 208 19.25 -10.41 -17.31
CA LEU A 208 19.85 -11.53 -16.59
C LEU A 208 19.04 -11.85 -15.34
N ALA A 209 18.42 -13.02 -15.33
CA ALA A 209 17.73 -13.52 -14.15
C ALA A 209 18.69 -13.59 -12.94
N ARG A 210 18.24 -13.11 -11.78
CA ARG A 210 18.93 -13.17 -10.47
C ARG A 210 20.18 -12.30 -10.31
N ARG A 211 20.42 -11.30 -11.16
CA ARG A 211 21.38 -10.22 -10.87
C ARG A 211 20.66 -8.95 -10.45
N THR A 212 20.93 -8.51 -9.22
CA THR A 212 20.26 -7.36 -8.59
C THR A 212 21.22 -6.21 -8.25
N GLN A 213 22.46 -6.27 -8.74
CA GLN A 213 23.43 -5.19 -8.59
C GLN A 213 23.57 -4.45 -9.92
N ILE A 214 23.41 -3.13 -9.89
CA ILE A 214 23.64 -2.28 -11.05
C ILE A 214 25.12 -2.18 -11.40
N PHE A 215 25.40 -1.97 -12.69
CA PHE A 215 26.74 -1.63 -13.18
C PHE A 215 26.79 -0.14 -13.51
N HIS A 216 27.92 0.50 -13.22
CA HIS A 216 28.18 1.87 -13.65
C HIS A 216 29.05 1.85 -14.90
N ALA A 217 28.67 2.64 -15.90
CA ALA A 217 29.55 2.92 -17.01
C ALA A 217 30.70 3.85 -16.56
N THR A 218 31.83 3.78 -17.26
CA THR A 218 32.98 4.66 -17.01
C THR A 218 32.66 6.11 -17.38
N GLU A 219 31.99 6.30 -18.51
CA GLU A 219 31.61 7.62 -19.02
C GLU A 219 30.28 8.11 -18.43
N LYS A 220 30.16 9.44 -18.29
CA LYS A 220 28.93 10.12 -17.92
C LYS A 220 28.24 10.70 -19.15
N ARG A 221 26.93 10.94 -19.05
CA ARG A 221 26.16 11.70 -20.04
C ARG A 221 25.91 13.14 -19.57
N PRO A 222 25.71 14.10 -20.50
CA PRO A 222 25.17 15.40 -20.14
C PRO A 222 23.70 15.29 -19.68
N MET A 223 23.21 16.38 -19.10
CA MET A 223 21.78 16.53 -18.80
C MET A 223 20.96 16.59 -20.10
N PRO A 224 19.73 16.05 -20.12
CA PRO A 224 18.89 16.08 -21.31
C PRO A 224 18.43 17.51 -21.62
N GLU A 225 18.42 17.87 -22.90
CA GLU A 225 17.94 19.18 -23.37
C GLU A 225 16.45 19.17 -23.74
N SER A 226 15.88 17.99 -24.02
CA SER A 226 14.50 17.83 -24.50
C SER A 226 13.43 17.86 -23.41
N PHE A 227 13.83 17.73 -22.14
CA PHE A 227 12.95 17.81 -20.98
C PHE A 227 13.73 18.20 -19.73
N LYS A 228 13.04 18.80 -18.76
CA LYS A 228 13.63 19.11 -17.46
C LYS A 228 13.54 17.88 -16.55
N VAL A 229 14.64 17.51 -15.89
CA VAL A 229 14.62 16.40 -14.93
C VAL A 229 14.02 16.89 -13.61
N PHE A 230 13.02 16.16 -13.12
CA PHE A 230 12.46 16.32 -11.78
C PHE A 230 12.77 15.09 -10.94
N THR A 231 12.97 15.29 -9.65
CA THR A 231 13.18 14.24 -8.65
C THR A 231 12.26 14.44 -7.46
N GLY A 232 12.04 13.41 -6.65
CA GLY A 232 11.26 13.53 -5.43
C GLY A 232 11.13 12.22 -4.68
N SER A 233 10.14 12.15 -3.79
CA SER A 233 9.79 10.91 -3.11
C SER A 233 9.42 9.83 -4.12
N PRO A 234 10.03 8.64 -4.07
CA PRO A 234 9.67 7.57 -4.99
C PRO A 234 8.28 6.98 -4.70
N TRP A 235 7.63 7.36 -3.59
CA TRP A 235 6.32 6.86 -3.21
C TRP A 235 5.26 7.89 -3.56
N VAL A 236 4.21 7.43 -4.23
CA VAL A 236 3.31 8.33 -4.95
C VAL A 236 1.85 7.96 -4.71
N VAL A 237 0.99 8.95 -4.88
CA VAL A 237 -0.46 8.78 -5.07
C VAL A 237 -0.82 9.42 -6.40
N LEU A 238 -1.00 8.61 -7.43
CA LEU A 238 -1.18 9.08 -8.81
C LEU A 238 -2.65 8.98 -9.21
N SER A 239 -3.15 10.00 -9.92
CA SER A 239 -4.48 9.93 -10.52
C SER A 239 -4.51 8.86 -11.62
N ARG A 240 -5.67 8.22 -11.80
CA ARG A 240 -5.86 7.22 -12.86
C ARG A 240 -5.54 7.79 -14.24
N SER A 241 -6.01 9.00 -14.54
CA SER A 241 -5.80 9.67 -15.83
C SER A 241 -4.31 9.85 -16.15
N PHE A 242 -3.50 10.24 -15.16
CA PHE A 242 -2.05 10.33 -15.34
C PHE A 242 -1.38 8.97 -15.56
N LEU A 243 -1.86 7.90 -14.91
CA LEU A 243 -1.36 6.55 -15.17
C LEU A 243 -1.77 6.00 -16.53
N GLU A 244 -2.98 6.29 -16.98
CA GLU A 244 -3.43 5.98 -18.34
C GLU A 244 -2.50 6.66 -19.36
N PHE A 245 -2.11 7.92 -19.12
CA PHE A 245 -1.11 8.61 -19.93
C PHE A 245 0.24 7.90 -19.94
N CYS A 246 0.76 7.51 -18.76
CA CYS A 246 2.04 6.80 -18.67
C CYS A 246 2.02 5.42 -19.37
N VAL A 247 0.92 4.68 -19.24
CA VAL A 247 0.80 3.29 -19.73
C VAL A 247 0.40 3.23 -21.20
N PHE A 248 -0.60 4.00 -21.63
CA PHE A 248 -1.06 4.02 -23.02
C PHE A 248 -0.17 4.90 -23.89
N GLY A 249 0.43 5.96 -23.33
CA GLY A 249 1.42 6.80 -24.01
C GLY A 249 0.88 7.42 -25.29
N TRP A 250 -0.21 8.19 -25.22
CA TRP A 250 -0.68 8.91 -26.42
C TRP A 250 0.26 10.05 -26.84
N ASP A 251 1.17 10.46 -25.97
CA ASP A 251 2.36 11.25 -26.29
C ASP A 251 3.64 10.39 -26.24
N ASN A 252 4.70 10.84 -26.90
CA ASN A 252 5.99 10.13 -26.89
C ASN A 252 6.77 10.31 -25.58
N LEU A 253 6.51 11.37 -24.81
CA LEU A 253 7.24 11.75 -23.61
C LEU A 253 7.34 10.61 -22.57
N PRO A 254 6.26 9.89 -22.17
CA PRO A 254 6.38 8.77 -21.24
C PRO A 254 7.31 7.65 -21.73
N ARG A 255 7.33 7.37 -23.05
CA ARG A 255 8.21 6.35 -23.64
C ARG A 255 9.67 6.82 -23.69
N THR A 256 9.89 8.06 -24.11
CA THR A 256 11.22 8.68 -24.14
C THR A 256 11.83 8.74 -22.75
N LEU A 257 11.06 9.18 -21.76
CA LEU A 257 11.50 9.21 -20.37
C LEU A 257 11.74 7.81 -19.81
N LEU A 258 10.92 6.81 -20.18
CA LEU A 258 11.14 5.43 -19.73
C LEU A 258 12.47 4.87 -20.29
N MET A 259 12.75 5.12 -21.57
CA MET A 259 14.03 4.75 -22.19
C MET A 259 15.21 5.45 -21.51
N TYR A 260 15.07 6.74 -21.19
CA TYR A 260 16.10 7.47 -20.47
C TYR A 260 16.31 6.91 -19.04
N SER A 261 15.21 6.72 -18.31
CA SER A 261 15.18 6.17 -16.95
C SER A 261 15.73 4.76 -16.84
N ALA A 262 15.75 3.99 -17.94
CA ALA A 262 16.36 2.66 -17.99
C ALA A 262 17.85 2.68 -17.55
N ASN A 263 18.53 3.82 -17.76
CA ASN A 263 19.93 4.02 -17.41
C ASN A 263 20.16 5.14 -16.38
N VAL A 264 19.17 5.45 -15.54
CA VAL A 264 19.29 6.41 -14.41
C VAL A 264 19.27 5.63 -13.10
N ALA A 265 20.18 5.95 -12.17
CA ALA A 265 20.18 5.34 -10.84
C ALA A 265 18.94 5.79 -10.06
N LEU A 266 18.28 4.86 -9.36
CA LEU A 266 17.05 5.14 -8.59
C LEU A 266 15.95 5.78 -9.44
N SER A 267 15.77 5.27 -10.66
CA SER A 267 14.81 5.79 -11.64
C SER A 267 13.38 6.01 -11.12
N GLN A 268 12.93 5.27 -10.08
CA GLN A 268 11.64 5.50 -9.43
C GLN A 268 11.50 6.90 -8.81
N GLU A 269 12.60 7.54 -8.39
CA GLU A 269 12.62 8.91 -7.89
C GLU A 269 12.53 9.96 -9.00
N PHE A 270 12.56 9.58 -10.29
CA PHE A 270 12.67 10.52 -11.41
C PHE A 270 11.56 10.37 -12.44
N TYR A 271 11.15 9.13 -12.74
CA TYR A 271 10.27 8.86 -13.88
C TYR A 271 8.93 9.60 -13.79
N PHE A 272 8.11 9.31 -12.78
CA PHE A 272 6.79 9.92 -12.67
C PHE A 272 6.87 11.45 -12.52
N HIS A 273 7.83 11.93 -11.72
CA HIS A 273 8.11 13.36 -11.50
C HIS A 273 8.41 14.08 -12.82
N SER A 274 9.31 13.52 -13.63
CA SER A 274 9.70 14.12 -14.90
C SER A 274 8.58 14.01 -15.93
N VAL A 275 7.84 12.90 -15.97
CA VAL A 275 6.71 12.75 -16.91
C VAL A 275 5.62 13.76 -16.58
N ILE A 276 5.17 13.83 -15.32
CA ILE A 276 4.05 14.69 -14.94
C ILE A 276 4.37 16.18 -15.12
N CYS A 277 5.59 16.60 -14.75
CA CYS A 277 5.98 18.00 -14.82
C CYS A 277 6.33 18.50 -16.22
N ASN A 278 6.72 17.63 -17.14
CA ASN A 278 6.96 18.00 -18.54
C ASN A 278 5.71 17.82 -19.43
N SER A 279 4.61 17.33 -18.89
CA SER A 279 3.36 17.11 -19.65
C SER A 279 2.42 18.31 -19.52
N PRO A 280 2.08 19.03 -20.61
CA PRO A 280 1.19 20.18 -20.55
C PRO A 280 -0.18 19.89 -19.93
N GLU A 281 -0.71 18.67 -20.13
CA GLU A 281 -1.99 18.20 -19.60
C GLU A 281 -1.96 17.99 -18.07
N PHE A 282 -0.82 17.59 -17.50
CA PHE A 282 -0.72 17.13 -16.10
C PHE A 282 0.14 18.00 -15.19
N LYS A 283 0.98 18.90 -15.72
CA LYS A 283 1.89 19.73 -14.91
C LYS A 283 1.20 20.60 -13.85
N ASN A 284 -0.09 20.88 -14.00
CA ASN A 284 -0.89 21.68 -13.06
C ASN A 284 -1.73 20.80 -12.10
N THR A 285 -1.68 19.48 -12.23
CA THR A 285 -2.42 18.52 -11.39
C THR A 285 -1.54 17.87 -10.32
N THR A 286 -0.44 18.53 -9.94
CA THR A 286 0.55 18.03 -8.96
C THR A 286 0.39 18.72 -7.61
N VAL A 287 -0.04 17.98 -6.59
CA VAL A 287 0.06 18.39 -5.20
C VAL A 287 1.43 17.93 -4.69
N ASN A 288 2.28 18.88 -4.28
CA ASN A 288 3.69 18.62 -3.93
C ASN A 288 3.85 18.06 -2.51
N ASN A 289 3.40 16.83 -2.32
CA ASN A 289 3.50 16.04 -1.10
C ASN A 289 3.19 14.58 -1.44
N ASP A 290 3.73 13.61 -0.72
CA ASP A 290 3.47 12.18 -0.96
C ASP A 290 2.52 11.54 0.08
N LEU A 291 1.98 12.33 1.01
CA LEU A 291 1.12 11.94 2.13
C LEU A 291 1.76 10.96 3.12
N ARG A 292 3.11 10.89 3.16
CA ARG A 292 3.85 10.02 4.07
C ARG A 292 4.59 10.80 5.15
N TYR A 293 4.51 10.27 6.37
CA TYR A 293 5.40 10.64 7.45
C TYR A 293 6.69 9.82 7.36
N VAL A 294 7.82 10.51 7.18
CA VAL A 294 9.14 9.91 7.05
C VAL A 294 10.13 10.71 7.88
N VAL A 295 10.99 10.03 8.63
CA VAL A 295 12.07 10.65 9.39
C VAL A 295 13.41 10.29 8.75
N TRP A 296 14.23 11.29 8.46
CA TRP A 296 15.54 11.12 7.83
C TRP A 296 16.66 11.51 8.81
N ASP A 297 17.83 10.89 8.64
CA ASP A 297 19.08 11.42 9.19
C ASP A 297 19.36 12.84 8.65
N ASN A 298 20.21 13.60 9.35
CA ASN A 298 20.76 14.85 8.84
C ASN A 298 22.30 14.79 8.77
N PRO A 299 22.91 14.73 7.58
CA PRO A 299 22.27 14.71 6.25
C PRO A 299 21.53 13.39 5.95
N PRO A 300 20.53 13.39 5.04
CA PRO A 300 19.79 12.18 4.67
C PRO A 300 20.69 11.08 4.13
N LYS A 301 20.51 9.86 4.64
CA LYS A 301 21.12 8.63 4.08
C LYS A 301 20.23 8.06 2.94
N MET A 302 20.62 6.91 2.41
CA MET A 302 19.91 6.22 1.33
C MET A 302 18.50 5.75 1.73
N GLU A 303 18.34 5.31 2.98
CA GLU A 303 17.05 4.89 3.54
C GLU A 303 16.69 5.77 4.75
N PRO A 304 15.38 6.00 5.00
CA PRO A 304 14.93 6.74 6.17
C PRO A 304 15.11 5.92 7.45
N LEU A 305 15.00 6.58 8.59
CA LEU A 305 15.09 5.93 9.90
C LEU A 305 13.87 5.03 10.15
N PHE A 306 14.09 3.97 10.92
CA PHE A 306 13.02 3.13 11.44
C PHE A 306 12.26 3.85 12.54
N LEU A 307 10.94 3.92 12.37
CA LEU A 307 10.01 4.44 13.34
C LEU A 307 9.72 3.38 14.40
N ASN A 308 9.64 3.82 15.65
CA ASN A 308 9.36 2.99 16.81
C ASN A 308 8.42 3.74 17.77
N THR A 309 8.15 3.15 18.92
CA THR A 309 7.23 3.70 19.95
C THR A 309 7.58 5.10 20.43
N SER A 310 8.86 5.50 20.40
CA SER A 310 9.31 6.84 20.81
C SER A 310 8.87 7.93 19.83
N GLY A 311 8.76 7.57 18.54
CA GLY A 311 8.30 8.46 17.47
C GLY A 311 6.79 8.47 17.27
N TYR A 312 6.02 7.79 18.13
CA TYR A 312 4.57 7.61 17.94
C TYR A 312 3.82 8.95 17.91
N GLU A 313 4.02 9.82 18.89
CA GLU A 313 3.23 11.06 18.98
C GLU A 313 3.49 12.01 17.80
N PRO A 314 4.75 12.34 17.42
CA PRO A 314 5.02 13.17 16.24
C PRO A 314 4.43 12.58 14.95
N MET A 315 4.52 11.25 14.79
CA MET A 315 3.96 10.54 13.65
C MET A 315 2.43 10.70 13.57
N VAL A 316 1.72 10.50 14.68
CA VAL A 316 0.26 10.65 14.73
C VAL A 316 -0.18 12.11 14.58
N GLN A 317 0.62 13.06 15.02
CA GLN A 317 0.34 14.50 14.89
C GLN A 317 0.69 15.07 13.51
N SER A 318 1.34 14.31 12.64
CA SER A 318 1.80 14.78 11.31
C SER A 318 0.66 15.12 10.33
N GLY A 319 -0.51 14.50 10.49
CA GLY A 319 -1.59 14.59 9.49
C GLY A 319 -1.28 13.90 8.16
N ALA A 320 -0.31 12.98 8.14
CA ALA A 320 -0.03 12.12 6.99
C ALA A 320 -1.01 10.93 6.92
N ALA A 321 -1.22 10.37 5.72
CA ALA A 321 -2.06 9.18 5.53
C ALA A 321 -1.31 7.87 5.86
N PHE A 322 0.01 7.87 5.63
CA PHE A 322 0.87 6.70 5.80
C PHE A 322 2.17 7.11 6.51
N ALA A 323 2.91 6.14 7.02
CA ALA A 323 4.23 6.34 7.60
C ALA A 323 5.20 5.24 7.16
N ARG A 324 6.51 5.56 7.17
CA ARG A 324 7.58 4.58 6.99
C ARG A 324 8.93 5.06 7.59
N GLN A 325 9.86 4.16 7.87
CA GLN A 325 9.74 2.69 7.75
C GLN A 325 9.62 2.02 9.11
N PHE A 326 9.03 0.84 9.17
CA PHE A 326 8.84 0.09 10.41
C PHE A 326 9.66 -1.20 10.41
N GLU A 327 10.20 -1.57 11.57
CA GLU A 327 10.80 -2.89 11.77
C GLU A 327 9.72 -3.97 11.77
N ILE A 328 10.15 -5.22 11.57
CA ILE A 328 9.24 -6.36 11.69
C ILE A 328 8.73 -6.47 13.13
N ASP A 329 7.41 -6.57 13.28
CA ASP A 329 6.74 -6.73 14.58
C ASP A 329 7.10 -5.67 15.63
N ASP A 330 7.49 -4.46 15.20
CA ASP A 330 7.70 -3.35 16.13
C ASP A 330 6.40 -3.05 16.90
N PRO A 331 6.44 -2.90 18.24
CA PRO A 331 5.26 -2.62 19.05
C PRO A 331 4.48 -1.37 18.63
N VAL A 332 5.11 -0.43 17.91
CA VAL A 332 4.43 0.75 17.37
C VAL A 332 3.32 0.37 16.37
N LEU A 333 3.48 -0.75 15.64
CA LEU A 333 2.45 -1.24 14.70
C LEU A 333 1.20 -1.68 15.46
N ASP A 334 1.35 -2.32 16.62
CA ASP A 334 0.24 -2.70 17.49
C ASP A 334 -0.42 -1.46 18.11
N MET A 335 0.37 -0.45 18.47
CA MET A 335 -0.16 0.84 18.92
C MET A 335 -1.01 1.52 17.83
N ILE A 336 -0.58 1.50 16.56
CA ILE A 336 -1.36 2.03 15.44
C ILE A 336 -2.66 1.22 15.27
N ASP A 337 -2.56 -0.11 15.28
CA ASP A 337 -3.72 -1.01 15.14
C ASP A 337 -4.79 -0.74 16.21
N GLU A 338 -4.37 -0.59 17.48
CA GLU A 338 -5.28 -0.40 18.60
C GLU A 338 -5.80 1.05 18.67
N LYS A 339 -4.92 2.04 18.55
CA LYS A 339 -5.25 3.43 18.87
C LYS A 339 -5.85 4.17 17.69
N ILE A 340 -5.43 3.86 16.47
CA ILE A 340 -5.87 4.54 15.24
C ILE A 340 -6.88 3.68 14.50
N LEU A 341 -6.49 2.46 14.13
CA LEU A 341 -7.28 1.63 13.21
C LEU A 341 -8.39 0.84 13.91
N LYS A 342 -8.35 0.76 15.25
CA LYS A 342 -9.34 0.05 16.08
C LYS A 342 -9.58 -1.39 15.62
N ARG A 343 -8.50 -2.07 15.21
CA ARG A 343 -8.51 -3.42 14.64
C ARG A 343 -7.84 -4.42 15.59
N GLY A 344 -8.25 -5.68 15.49
CA GLY A 344 -7.54 -6.79 16.13
C GLY A 344 -6.46 -7.38 15.22
N HIS A 345 -5.57 -8.18 15.81
CA HIS A 345 -4.55 -8.90 15.05
C HIS A 345 -5.20 -9.80 13.98
N ASN A 346 -4.63 -9.81 12.77
CA ASN A 346 -5.12 -10.58 11.60
C ASN A 346 -6.59 -10.37 11.22
N ARG A 347 -7.22 -9.24 11.59
CA ARG A 347 -8.58 -8.86 11.14
C ARG A 347 -8.50 -7.75 10.12
N ALA A 348 -9.55 -7.43 9.37
CA ALA A 348 -9.57 -6.19 8.56
C ALA A 348 -9.78 -4.96 9.46
N THR A 349 -9.34 -3.78 9.02
CA THR A 349 -9.70 -2.52 9.69
C THR A 349 -11.21 -2.29 9.58
N PRO A 350 -11.95 -2.12 10.69
CA PRO A 350 -13.39 -1.97 10.63
C PRO A 350 -13.79 -0.60 10.07
N GLY A 351 -14.53 -0.61 8.96
CA GLY A 351 -15.24 0.56 8.40
C GLY A 351 -16.74 0.48 8.64
N ALA A 352 -17.51 1.42 8.08
CA ALA A 352 -18.98 1.40 8.14
C ALA A 352 -19.58 0.13 7.52
N TRP A 353 -18.87 -0.45 6.56
CA TRP A 353 -19.26 -1.68 5.89
C TRP A 353 -19.22 -2.91 6.80
N CYS A 354 -18.55 -2.87 7.96
CA CYS A 354 -18.52 -3.99 8.91
C CYS A 354 -19.73 -3.94 9.85
N THR A 355 -20.69 -4.86 9.67
CA THR A 355 -21.96 -4.87 10.41
C THR A 355 -22.06 -5.97 11.46
N GLY A 356 -21.03 -6.81 11.59
CA GLY A 356 -20.98 -7.89 12.58
C GLY A 356 -20.98 -7.35 14.00
N TRP A 357 -21.59 -8.10 14.91
CA TRP A 357 -21.64 -7.72 16.32
C TRP A 357 -20.24 -7.74 16.96
N LYS A 358 -19.90 -6.68 17.70
CA LYS A 358 -18.66 -6.59 18.48
C LYS A 358 -18.80 -7.39 19.78
N ILE A 359 -18.75 -8.71 19.69
CA ILE A 359 -18.50 -9.59 20.84
C ILE A 359 -17.01 -9.92 20.87
N TRP A 360 -16.42 -10.08 22.06
CA TRP A 360 -14.97 -10.23 22.31
C TRP A 360 -14.27 -11.24 21.37
N LEU A 361 -14.99 -12.27 20.90
CA LEU A 361 -14.47 -13.32 20.03
C LEU A 361 -14.85 -13.18 18.54
N MET A 362 -15.78 -12.31 18.16
CA MET A 362 -16.25 -12.19 16.78
C MET A 362 -15.58 -11.02 16.04
N ASP A 363 -15.23 -11.26 14.78
CA ASP A 363 -14.76 -10.22 13.88
C ASP A 363 -15.95 -9.38 13.38
N PRO A 364 -16.00 -8.05 13.65
CA PRO A 364 -17.08 -7.20 13.15
C PRO A 364 -17.17 -7.19 11.61
N CYS A 365 -16.08 -7.52 10.90
CA CYS A 365 -16.04 -7.57 9.45
C CYS A 365 -16.35 -8.97 8.88
N SER A 366 -16.78 -9.92 9.72
CA SER A 366 -17.30 -11.23 9.29
C SER A 366 -18.69 -11.14 8.64
N GLN A 367 -19.41 -10.05 8.89
CA GLN A 367 -20.63 -9.67 8.19
C GLN A 367 -20.44 -8.27 7.62
N TRP A 368 -20.96 -8.05 6.41
CA TRP A 368 -20.80 -6.78 5.72
C TRP A 368 -22.13 -6.21 5.24
N GLY A 369 -22.24 -4.89 5.35
CA GLY A 369 -23.37 -4.08 4.90
C GLY A 369 -23.04 -3.26 3.66
N ASP A 370 -23.52 -2.01 3.63
CA ASP A 370 -23.30 -1.14 2.49
C ASP A 370 -21.85 -0.60 2.44
N VAL A 371 -21.13 -1.01 1.40
CA VAL A 371 -19.74 -0.59 1.13
C VAL A 371 -19.62 0.83 0.58
N ASN A 372 -20.74 1.54 0.37
CA ASN A 372 -20.77 2.93 -0.07
C ASN A 372 -20.92 3.94 1.07
N VAL A 373 -21.17 3.46 2.30
CA VAL A 373 -21.25 4.30 3.49
C VAL A 373 -19.86 4.40 4.11
N LEU A 374 -19.50 5.59 4.60
CA LEU A 374 -18.26 5.82 5.33
C LEU A 374 -18.56 6.16 6.79
N LYS A 375 -17.68 5.73 7.68
CA LYS A 375 -17.70 6.05 9.11
C LYS A 375 -16.39 6.72 9.49
N PRO A 376 -16.43 8.04 9.77
CA PRO A 376 -15.29 8.76 10.30
C PRO A 376 -14.61 8.07 11.49
N GLY A 377 -13.29 7.95 11.40
CA GLY A 377 -12.38 7.50 12.43
C GLY A 377 -11.72 8.66 13.18
N PRO A 378 -10.81 8.35 14.13
CA PRO A 378 -10.23 9.33 15.04
C PRO A 378 -9.26 10.31 14.36
N GLN A 379 -8.70 9.96 13.19
CA GLN A 379 -7.71 10.79 12.51
C GLN A 379 -8.30 11.66 11.39
N LEU A 380 -9.62 11.56 11.14
CA LEU A 380 -10.29 12.30 10.05
C LEU A 380 -9.93 13.78 10.06
N LYS A 381 -10.22 14.47 11.16
CA LYS A 381 -10.10 15.94 11.25
C LYS A 381 -8.67 16.40 10.96
N LYS A 382 -7.67 15.72 11.50
CA LYS A 382 -6.27 16.09 11.31
C LYS A 382 -5.82 15.86 9.87
N PHE A 383 -6.22 14.73 9.29
CA PHE A 383 -5.92 14.42 7.91
C PHE A 383 -6.60 15.39 6.93
N GLU A 384 -7.85 15.76 7.22
CA GLU A 384 -8.61 16.76 6.48
C GLU A 384 -7.94 18.14 6.54
N GLU A 385 -7.56 18.61 7.73
CA GLU A 385 -6.85 19.89 7.91
C GLU A 385 -5.52 19.94 7.15
N SER A 386 -4.72 18.85 7.23
CA SER A 386 -3.46 18.71 6.49
C SER A 386 -3.69 18.73 4.98
N THR A 387 -4.67 17.96 4.49
CA THR A 387 -5.00 17.89 3.07
C THR A 387 -5.52 19.24 2.55
N HIS A 388 -6.36 19.93 3.31
CA HIS A 388 -6.86 21.26 2.94
C HIS A 388 -5.71 22.25 2.77
N LYS A 389 -4.74 22.25 3.69
CA LYS A 389 -3.54 23.08 3.59
C LYS A 389 -2.75 22.78 2.31
N LEU A 390 -2.53 21.49 1.99
CA LEU A 390 -1.84 21.09 0.77
C LEU A 390 -2.57 21.56 -0.50
N LEU A 391 -3.91 21.52 -0.50
CA LEU A 391 -4.71 21.99 -1.63
C LEU A 391 -4.71 23.51 -1.75
N ASP A 392 -4.66 24.25 -0.65
CA ASP A 392 -4.53 25.71 -0.67
C ASP A 392 -3.15 26.14 -1.17
N ASP A 393 -2.09 25.49 -0.70
CA ASP A 393 -0.73 25.69 -1.20
C ASP A 393 -0.66 25.41 -2.72
N TRP A 394 -1.28 24.32 -3.18
CA TRP A 394 -1.40 24.00 -4.61
C TRP A 394 -2.15 25.09 -5.40
N LYS A 395 -3.29 25.60 -4.91
CA LYS A 395 -4.05 26.69 -5.55
C LYS A 395 -3.24 27.98 -5.64
N SER A 396 -2.38 28.24 -4.65
CA SER A 396 -1.49 29.41 -4.63
C SER A 396 -0.33 29.31 -5.64
N GLN A 397 -0.17 28.18 -6.33
CA GLN A 397 0.89 27.87 -7.29
C GLN A 397 2.31 27.99 -6.73
N SER A 398 2.48 27.92 -5.40
CA SER A 398 3.77 28.04 -4.73
C SER A 398 4.73 26.89 -5.06
N ASN A 399 4.18 25.68 -5.23
CA ASN A 399 4.94 24.43 -5.32
C ASN A 399 4.59 23.59 -6.57
N GLN A 400 4.30 24.23 -7.71
CA GLN A 400 4.03 23.53 -8.97
C GLN A 400 5.33 23.18 -9.72
N CYS A 401 5.21 22.31 -10.73
CA CYS A 401 6.25 21.97 -11.69
C CYS A 401 6.83 23.23 -12.39
N ARG A 402 7.84 23.83 -11.77
CA ARG A 402 8.56 25.03 -12.23
C ARG A 402 10.03 24.71 -12.48
#